data_AF-A0A2H6NMF1-F1
#
_entry.id   AF-A0A2H6NMF1-F1
#
_cell.length_a   1.000
_cell.length_b   1.000
_cell.length_c   1.000
_cell.angle_alpha   90.00
_cell.angle_beta   90.00
_cell.angle_gamma   90.00
#
_symmetry.space_group_name_H-M   'P 1'
#
loop_
_entity.id
_entity.type
_entity.pdbx_description
1 polymer ?
#
loop_
_entity_poly.entity_id
_entity_poly.type
_entity_poly.pdbx_seq_one_letter_code
_entity_poly.pdbx_strand_id
1 'polypeptide(L)'
;AHPAEITALAISKDHSRILVGDSRGRVFSWSVSDQPGRSAADHWVKDEGGDSCSSCSVRFSLTERRHHCRNCGQLFCQKCSRFQSEIKRLKISSPVRVCQNCYYNLQHERGPEEASWN
;
A
#
# COMPACT_ATOMS: atom_id res chain seq x y z
N ALA A 1 17.50 -16.49 21.62
CA ALA A 1 16.79 -15.75 22.69
C ALA A 1 15.32 -15.65 22.32
N HIS A 2 14.39 -16.02 23.21
CA HIS A 2 12.95 -15.81 22.96
C HIS A 2 12.63 -14.30 23.02
N PRO A 3 11.86 -13.77 22.06
CA PRO A 3 11.38 -12.40 22.13
C PRO A 3 10.52 -12.21 23.38
N ALA A 4 10.64 -11.06 24.03
CA ALA A 4 9.81 -10.71 25.18
C ALA A 4 8.37 -10.46 24.72
N GLU A 5 7.40 -10.78 25.57
CA GLU A 5 5.99 -10.52 25.31
C GLU A 5 5.70 -9.02 25.26
N ILE A 6 4.86 -8.61 24.33
CA ILE A 6 4.36 -7.25 24.23
C ILE A 6 3.28 -7.06 25.29
N THR A 7 3.43 -6.05 26.13
CA THR A 7 2.52 -5.76 27.25
C THR A 7 1.77 -4.45 27.09
N ALA A 8 2.27 -3.52 26.26
CA ALA A 8 1.65 -2.23 26.02
C ALA A 8 1.88 -1.73 24.59
N LEU A 9 0.86 -1.06 24.04
CA LEU A 9 0.91 -0.35 22.77
C LEU A 9 0.32 1.05 22.94
N ALA A 10 0.97 2.06 22.37
CA ALA A 10 0.47 3.43 22.34
C ALA A 10 0.81 4.12 21.03
N ILE A 11 -0.05 5.06 20.61
CA ILE A 11 0.15 5.92 19.44
C ILE A 11 0.43 7.34 19.95
N SER A 12 1.42 8.01 19.39
CA SER A 12 1.71 9.40 19.74
C SER A 12 0.57 10.34 19.32
N LYS A 13 0.44 11.49 20.00
CA LYS A 13 -0.65 12.46 19.72
C LYS A 13 -0.65 13.00 18.28
N ASP A 14 0.54 13.13 17.70
CA ASP A 14 0.76 13.55 16.31
C ASP A 14 0.67 12.39 15.31
N HIS A 15 0.35 11.18 15.77
CA HIS A 15 0.24 9.94 14.99
C HIS A 15 1.53 9.54 14.25
N SER A 16 2.66 10.19 14.55
CA SER A 16 3.94 9.94 13.88
C SER A 16 4.70 8.72 14.42
N ARG A 17 4.26 8.16 15.57
CA ARG A 17 4.98 7.08 16.26
C ARG A 17 4.05 6.04 16.88
N ILE A 18 4.49 4.77 16.81
CA ILE A 18 3.95 3.65 17.59
C ILE A 18 4.99 3.28 18.65
N LEU A 19 4.54 3.24 19.91
CA LEU A 19 5.34 2.82 21.05
C LEU A 19 4.96 1.40 21.44
N VAL A 20 5.95 0.52 21.59
CA VAL A 20 5.77 -0.88 21.98
C VAL A 20 6.53 -1.13 23.28
N GLY A 21 5.80 -1.43 24.35
CA GLY A 21 6.34 -1.85 25.64
C GLY A 21 6.37 -3.38 25.74
N ASP A 22 7.43 -3.94 26.30
CA ASP A 22 7.53 -5.38 26.56
C ASP A 22 7.59 -5.73 28.05
N SER A 23 7.47 -7.02 28.37
CA SER A 23 7.51 -7.55 29.74
C SER A 23 8.87 -7.39 30.44
N ARG A 24 9.90 -6.87 29.74
CA ARG A 24 11.21 -6.55 30.30
C ARG A 24 11.38 -5.05 30.54
N GLY A 25 10.33 -4.25 30.38
CA GLY A 25 10.35 -2.81 30.59
C GLY A 25 11.06 -2.03 29.48
N ARG A 26 11.32 -2.65 28.33
CA ARG A 26 11.89 -1.95 27.17
C ARG A 26 10.77 -1.25 26.41
N VAL A 27 11.09 -0.09 25.85
CA VAL A 27 10.19 0.69 24.99
C VAL A 27 10.84 0.86 23.63
N PHE A 28 10.15 0.40 22.58
CA PHE A 28 10.53 0.61 21.18
C PHE A 28 9.65 1.70 20.57
N SER A 29 10.24 2.58 19.76
CA SER A 29 9.53 3.66 19.07
C SER A 29 9.70 3.49 17.57
N TRP A 30 8.60 3.29 16.87
CA TRP A 30 8.55 3.08 15.43
C TRP A 30 7.98 4.32 14.76
N SER A 31 8.69 4.88 13.78
CA SER A 31 8.18 5.98 12.97
C SER A 31 7.11 5.49 12.00
N VAL A 32 5.93 6.09 12.06
CA VAL A 32 4.87 5.93 11.07
C VAL A 32 5.15 6.94 9.96
N SER A 33 5.33 6.45 8.73
CA SER A 33 5.59 7.33 7.58
C SER A 33 4.28 7.90 7.07
N ASP A 34 4.19 9.22 6.91
CA ASP A 34 3.04 9.89 6.26
C ASP A 34 2.96 9.64 4.75
N GLN A 35 3.95 8.94 4.15
CA GLN A 35 3.95 8.67 2.71
C GLN A 35 3.12 7.43 2.39
N PRO A 36 1.96 7.57 1.71
CA PRO A 36 1.22 6.43 1.22
C PRO A 36 2.11 5.61 0.26
N GLY A 37 2.24 4.31 0.51
CA GLY A 37 2.86 3.37 -0.43
C GLY A 37 4.37 3.14 -0.32
N ARG A 38 5.06 3.57 0.75
CA ARG A 38 6.46 3.14 1.00
C ARG A 38 6.62 1.94 1.93
N SER A 39 5.62 1.63 2.75
CA SER A 39 5.64 0.48 3.66
C SER A 39 4.71 -0.59 3.14
N ALA A 40 5.24 -1.79 2.89
CA ALA A 40 4.52 -2.93 2.32
C ALA A 40 3.24 -3.34 3.11
N ALA A 41 3.09 -2.86 4.34
CA ALA A 41 2.04 -3.26 5.27
C ALA A 41 0.81 -2.34 5.33
N ASP A 42 0.80 -1.17 4.68
CA ASP A 42 -0.34 -0.24 4.80
C ASP A 42 -0.81 0.24 3.42
N HIS A 43 -1.53 -0.66 2.74
CA HIS A 43 -2.06 -0.43 1.38
C HIS A 43 -3.50 0.07 1.37
N TRP A 44 -4.14 0.25 2.54
CA TRP A 44 -5.50 0.73 2.64
C TRP A 44 -5.49 2.13 3.22
N VAL A 45 -5.17 3.10 2.35
CA VAL A 45 -5.39 4.51 2.66
C VAL A 45 -6.87 4.63 3.03
N LYS A 46 -7.14 5.08 4.26
CA LYS A 46 -8.50 5.36 4.74
C LYS A 46 -9.19 6.24 3.69
N ASP A 47 -10.39 5.84 3.25
CA ASP A 47 -11.21 6.53 2.22
C ASP A 47 -11.69 7.93 2.69
N GLU A 48 -10.86 8.72 3.38
CA GLU A 48 -11.18 10.09 3.74
C GLU A 48 -11.07 10.99 2.50
N GLY A 49 -12.15 11.01 1.70
CA GLY A 49 -12.42 12.12 0.77
C GLY A 49 -12.14 11.89 -0.72
N GLY A 50 -12.09 10.64 -1.18
CA GLY A 50 -11.97 10.35 -2.61
C GLY A 50 -13.31 10.32 -3.36
N ASP A 51 -14.06 11.42 -3.44
CA ASP A 51 -15.26 11.51 -4.30
C ASP A 51 -14.92 11.56 -5.80
N SER A 52 -13.63 11.45 -6.13
CA SER A 52 -13.13 11.55 -7.50
C SER A 52 -11.94 10.65 -7.76
N CYS A 53 -11.75 10.27 -9.02
CA CYS A 53 -10.61 9.49 -9.47
C CYS A 53 -9.29 10.22 -9.20
N SER A 54 -8.32 9.55 -8.56
CA SER A 54 -7.00 10.12 -8.23
C SER A 54 -6.12 10.44 -9.45
N SER A 55 -6.52 10.04 -10.66
CA SER A 55 -5.77 10.35 -11.90
C SER A 55 -6.45 11.38 -12.79
N CYS A 56 -7.78 11.31 -12.97
CA CYS A 56 -8.49 12.20 -13.89
C CYS A 56 -9.52 13.10 -13.22
N SER A 57 -9.65 13.02 -11.89
CA SER A 57 -10.56 13.84 -11.07
C SER A 57 -12.04 13.73 -11.45
N VAL A 58 -12.45 12.72 -12.24
CA VAL A 58 -13.87 12.46 -12.50
C VAL A 58 -14.56 12.10 -11.19
N ARG A 59 -15.71 12.73 -10.92
CA ARG A 59 -16.52 12.42 -9.75
C ARG A 59 -17.15 11.04 -9.88
N PHE A 60 -17.12 10.29 -8.79
CA PHE A 60 -17.82 9.01 -8.72
C PHE A 60 -19.33 9.22 -8.62
N SER A 61 -20.08 8.28 -9.16
CA SER A 61 -21.54 8.29 -9.19
C SER A 61 -22.07 6.84 -9.18
N LEU A 62 -23.38 6.66 -9.30
CA LEU A 62 -23.97 5.31 -9.42
C LEU A 62 -23.46 4.55 -10.66
N THR A 63 -23.13 5.27 -11.73
CA THR A 63 -22.60 4.71 -12.98
C THR A 63 -21.07 4.74 -13.03
N GLU A 64 -20.43 5.79 -12.50
CA GLU A 64 -18.96 5.87 -12.39
C GLU A 64 -18.52 5.33 -11.02
N ARG A 65 -18.30 4.02 -10.96
CA ARG A 65 -18.00 3.31 -9.71
C ARG A 65 -16.55 3.50 -9.28
N ARG A 66 -16.34 3.38 -7.97
CA ARG A 66 -15.04 3.43 -7.30
C ARG A 66 -14.25 2.14 -7.50
N HIS A 67 -12.96 2.26 -7.82
CA HIS A 67 -12.05 1.12 -7.93
C HIS A 67 -10.70 1.42 -7.27
N HIS A 68 -10.27 0.58 -6.33
CA HIS A 68 -8.94 0.68 -5.74
C HIS A 68 -7.86 0.01 -6.59
N CYS A 69 -6.70 0.67 -6.71
CA CYS A 69 -5.49 0.05 -7.23
C CYS A 69 -4.86 -0.84 -6.15
N ARG A 70 -4.63 -2.14 -6.44
CA ARG A 70 -4.07 -3.07 -5.46
C ARG A 70 -2.59 -2.80 -5.11
N ASN A 71 -1.90 -1.99 -5.91
CA ASN A 71 -0.49 -1.64 -5.70
C ASN A 71 -0.27 -0.32 -4.97
N CYS A 72 -1.17 0.67 -5.07
CA CYS A 72 -0.99 1.95 -4.39
C CYS A 72 -2.14 2.34 -3.45
N GLY A 73 -3.22 1.56 -3.40
CA GLY A 73 -4.36 1.80 -2.52
C GLY A 73 -5.28 2.95 -2.93
N GLN A 74 -4.92 3.79 -3.89
CA GLN A 74 -5.74 4.94 -4.30
C GLN A 74 -7.01 4.57 -5.10
N LEU A 75 -7.97 5.49 -5.13
CA LEU A 75 -9.27 5.38 -5.81
C LEU A 75 -9.23 5.85 -7.26
N PHE A 76 -9.77 5.06 -8.18
CA PHE A 76 -9.79 5.34 -9.61
C PHE A 76 -11.14 5.00 -10.25
N CYS A 77 -11.43 5.66 -11.38
CA CYS A 77 -12.50 5.26 -12.28
C CYS A 77 -12.14 3.99 -13.07
N GLN A 78 -13.12 3.42 -13.77
CA GLN A 78 -12.91 2.19 -14.56
C GLN A 78 -11.83 2.42 -15.63
N LYS A 79 -11.81 3.59 -16.27
CA LYS A 79 -10.84 3.94 -17.34
C LYS A 79 -9.40 4.01 -16.83
N CYS A 80 -9.16 4.68 -15.70
CA CYS A 80 -7.81 4.87 -15.14
C CYS A 80 -7.26 3.61 -14.43
N SER A 81 -8.11 2.63 -14.12
CA SER A 81 -7.73 1.39 -13.43
C SER A 81 -8.06 0.12 -14.22
N ARG A 82 -8.16 0.19 -15.55
CA ARG A 82 -8.50 -0.96 -16.41
C ARG A 82 -7.39 -2.01 -16.53
N PHE A 83 -6.24 -1.79 -15.91
CA PHE A 83 -5.04 -2.62 -16.07
C PHE A 83 -4.98 -3.70 -15.00
N GLN A 84 -4.29 -4.80 -15.29
CA GLN A 84 -4.04 -5.88 -14.34
C GLN A 84 -2.56 -6.23 -14.32
N SER A 85 -2.00 -6.49 -13.14
CA SER A 85 -0.62 -6.94 -12.98
C SER A 85 -0.49 -7.81 -11.74
N GLU A 86 0.49 -8.70 -11.76
CA GLU A 86 1.04 -9.32 -10.55
C GLU A 86 1.81 -8.29 -9.73
N ILE A 87 1.91 -8.51 -8.43
CA ILE A 87 2.63 -7.62 -7.49
C ILE A 87 3.57 -8.48 -6.64
N LYS A 88 4.79 -8.70 -7.14
CA LYS A 88 5.80 -9.59 -6.52
C LYS A 88 6.12 -9.21 -5.07
N ARG A 89 6.33 -7.91 -4.80
CA ARG A 89 6.60 -7.39 -3.45
C ARG A 89 5.50 -7.70 -2.43
N LEU A 90 4.27 -7.85 -2.89
CA LEU A 90 3.11 -8.21 -2.05
C LEU A 90 2.76 -9.69 -2.11
N LYS A 91 3.58 -10.52 -2.78
CA LYS A 91 3.33 -11.95 -3.00
C LYS A 91 1.99 -12.23 -3.68
N ILE A 92 1.53 -11.31 -4.53
CA ILE A 92 0.32 -11.48 -5.35
C ILE A 92 0.76 -12.00 -6.72
N SER A 93 0.63 -13.31 -6.91
CA SER A 93 1.03 -14.02 -8.14
C SER A 93 -0.08 -14.11 -9.18
N SER A 94 -1.32 -13.76 -8.85
CA SER A 94 -2.41 -13.62 -9.82
C SER A 94 -2.55 -12.17 -10.29
N PRO A 95 -2.88 -11.91 -11.56
CA PRO A 95 -3.12 -10.55 -12.04
C PRO A 95 -4.25 -9.87 -11.27
N VAL A 96 -3.96 -8.73 -10.65
CA VAL A 96 -4.93 -7.92 -9.91
C VAL A 96 -5.03 -6.51 -10.50
N ARG A 97 -6.18 -5.87 -10.29
CA ARG A 97 -6.45 -4.53 -10.80
C ARG A 97 -5.45 -3.49 -10.30
N VAL A 98 -4.87 -2.73 -11.21
CA VAL A 98 -3.94 -1.63 -10.91
C VAL A 98 -4.27 -0.39 -11.73
N CYS A 99 -3.88 0.80 -11.24
CA CYS A 99 -3.93 2.02 -12.02
C CYS A 99 -2.86 2.02 -13.12
N GLN A 100 -3.02 2.88 -14.11
CA GLN A 100 -2.08 3.00 -15.23
C GLN A 100 -0.62 3.20 -14.79
N ASN A 101 -0.39 4.11 -13.83
CA ASN A 101 0.95 4.40 -13.32
C ASN A 101 1.61 3.17 -12.67
N CYS A 102 0.85 2.45 -11.82
CA CYS A 102 1.33 1.24 -11.19
C CYS A 102 1.57 0.12 -12.21
N TYR A 103 0.72 0.00 -13.22
CA TYR A 103 0.91 -0.98 -14.29
C TYR A 103 2.27 -0.79 -14.97
N TYR A 104 2.59 0.43 -15.39
CA TYR A 104 3.89 0.71 -16.03
C TYR A 104 5.06 0.45 -15.08
N ASN A 105 5.00 0.91 -13.83
CA ASN A 105 6.09 0.68 -12.88
C ASN A 105 6.34 -0.82 -12.65
N LEU A 106 5.27 -1.61 -12.48
CA LEU A 106 5.36 -3.06 -12.27
C LEU A 106 5.86 -3.81 -13.52
N GLN A 107 5.66 -3.27 -14.74
CA GLN A 107 6.27 -3.85 -15.95
C GLN A 107 7.78 -3.63 -15.99
N HIS A 108 8.28 -2.49 -15.50
CA HIS A 108 9.73 -2.24 -15.46
C HIS A 108 10.44 -3.06 -14.39
N GLU A 109 9.74 -3.46 -13.32
CA GLU A 109 10.27 -4.41 -12.32
C GLU A 109 10.42 -5.86 -12.85
N ARG A 110 9.95 -6.15 -14.08
CA ARG A 110 10.02 -7.49 -14.68
C ARG A 110 11.35 -7.82 -15.36
N GLY A 111 12.35 -6.94 -15.39
CA GLY A 111 13.69 -7.28 -15.94
C GLY A 111 14.87 -6.73 -15.11
N PRO A 112 16.07 -7.34 -15.14
CA PRO A 112 16.49 -8.61 -15.75
C PRO A 112 17.07 -9.60 -14.71
N GLU A 113 16.25 -10.45 -14.08
CA GLU A 113 16.78 -11.62 -13.34
C GLU A 113 16.84 -12.90 -14.20
N GLU A 114 16.39 -12.83 -15.46
CA GLU A 114 16.45 -13.96 -16.42
C GLU A 114 17.65 -13.89 -17.38
N ALA A 115 18.70 -13.12 -17.06
CA ALA A 115 19.91 -13.00 -17.88
C ALA A 115 21.18 -13.62 -17.23
N SER A 116 21.05 -14.37 -16.14
CA SER A 116 22.19 -14.87 -15.34
C SER A 116 22.41 -16.39 -15.39
N TRP A 117 21.92 -17.09 -16.42
CA TRP A 117 22.27 -18.49 -16.68
C TRP A 117 22.51 -18.78 -18.17
N ASN A 118 23.45 -18.05 -18.77
CA ASN A 118 24.21 -18.53 -19.93
C ASN A 118 25.68 -18.62 -19.56
#